data_AF-A0A067MQY9-F1
#
_entry.id   AF-A0A067MQY9-F1
#
_cell.length_a   1.000
_cell.length_b   1.000
_cell.length_c   1.000
_cell.angle_alpha   90.00
_cell.angle_beta   90.00
_cell.angle_gamma   90.00
#
_symmetry.space_group_name_H-M   'P 1'
#
loop_
_entity.id
_entity.type
_entity.pdbx_description
1 polymer ?
#
loop_
_entity_poly.entity_id
_entity_poly.type
_entity_poly.pdbx_seq_one_letter_code
_entity_poly.pdbx_strand_id
1 'polypeptide(L)'
;MLRVHHGAVDQATITSGSPPEVFAHVTRVLLGMGIQVQTESAFKYRCIRHKRRKTGTGGASSPLYGDRTADQGDEVRFSVELTRIDRLEDTYSLDIRRLKGNLRSYKFLYDTLRE
;
A
#
# COMPACT_ATOMS: atom_id res chain seq x y z
N MET A 1 -8.29 8.66 16.18
CA MET A 1 -7.70 9.96 15.79
C MET A 1 -6.67 9.69 14.70
N LEU A 2 -6.72 10.41 13.57
CA LEU A 2 -5.74 10.26 12.48
C LEU A 2 -4.44 10.98 12.85
N ARG A 3 -3.29 10.40 12.47
CA ARG A 3 -1.99 11.04 12.62
C ARG A 3 -1.88 12.22 11.66
N VAL A 4 -1.25 13.31 12.08
CA VAL A 4 -0.97 14.47 11.22
C VAL A 4 0.35 14.22 10.47
N HIS A 5 0.34 14.44 9.15
CA HIS A 5 1.55 14.38 8.33
C HIS A 5 2.30 15.70 8.39
N HIS A 6 3.63 15.62 8.59
CA HIS A 6 4.53 16.76 8.57
C HIS A 6 5.59 16.55 7.50
N GLY A 7 5.76 17.54 6.61
CA GLY A 7 6.74 17.51 5.52
C GLY A 7 6.10 17.32 4.14
N ALA A 8 6.95 17.05 3.15
CA ALA A 8 6.49 16.80 1.77
C ALA A 8 5.56 15.57 1.72
N VAL A 9 4.48 15.70 0.97
CA VAL A 9 3.50 14.65 0.67
C VAL A 9 3.58 14.38 -0.83
N ASP A 10 3.53 13.12 -1.25
CA ASP A 10 3.35 12.82 -2.67
C ASP A 10 1.96 13.29 -3.08
N GLN A 11 1.89 14.27 -3.99
CA GLN A 11 0.62 14.85 -4.42
C GLN A 11 -0.34 13.82 -5.02
N ALA A 12 0.18 12.71 -5.56
CA ALA A 12 -0.66 11.65 -6.11
C ALA A 12 -1.30 10.76 -5.03
N THR A 13 -0.89 10.86 -3.76
CA THR A 13 -1.50 10.11 -2.65
C THR A 13 -2.44 10.97 -1.80
N ILE A 14 -2.71 12.21 -2.24
CA ILE A 14 -3.65 13.13 -1.60
C ILE A 14 -5.08 12.77 -2.00
N THR A 15 -5.97 12.76 -1.03
CA THR A 15 -7.40 12.49 -1.25
C THR A 15 -8.27 13.38 -0.37
N SER A 16 -9.43 13.77 -0.91
CA SER A 16 -10.51 14.47 -0.21
C SER A 16 -11.67 13.54 0.16
N GLY A 17 -11.55 12.24 -0.13
CA GLY A 17 -12.57 11.25 0.25
C GLY A 17 -12.62 11.03 1.76
N SER A 18 -13.78 10.61 2.26
CA SER A 18 -13.91 10.34 3.70
C SER A 18 -12.97 9.18 4.11
N PRO A 19 -12.39 9.20 5.33
CA PRO A 19 -11.48 8.14 5.78
C PRO A 19 -12.00 6.71 5.60
N PRO A 20 -13.28 6.40 5.89
CA PRO A 20 -13.82 5.06 5.68
C PRO A 20 -13.89 4.65 4.20
N GLU A 21 -14.30 5.55 3.31
CA GLU A 21 -14.41 5.26 1.86
C GLU A 21 -13.03 5.03 1.25
N VAL A 22 -12.05 5.87 1.60
CA VAL A 22 -10.67 5.72 1.15
C VAL A 22 -10.10 4.38 1.61
N PHE A 23 -10.31 4.01 2.88
CA PHE A 23 -9.80 2.73 3.39
C PHE A 23 -10.52 1.51 2.81
N ALA A 24 -11.83 1.61 2.54
CA ALA A 24 -12.55 0.56 1.83
C ALA A 24 -12.00 0.36 0.41
N HIS A 25 -11.70 1.46 -0.29
CA HIS A 25 -11.08 1.42 -1.60
C HIS A 25 -9.67 0.79 -1.54
N VAL A 26 -8.81 1.26 -0.64
CA VAL A 26 -7.44 0.74 -0.43
C VAL A 26 -7.47 -0.74 -0.12
N THR A 27 -8.37 -1.19 0.76
CA THR A 27 -8.54 -2.61 1.11
C THR A 27 -8.84 -3.44 -0.13
N ARG A 28 -9.80 -2.98 -0.96
CA ARG A 28 -10.17 -3.67 -2.20
C ARG A 28 -8.99 -3.79 -3.18
N VAL A 29 -8.21 -2.71 -3.34
CA VAL A 29 -7.03 -2.71 -4.23
C VAL A 29 -5.96 -3.68 -3.70
N LEU A 30 -5.59 -3.58 -2.42
CA LEU A 30 -4.58 -4.46 -1.80
C LEU A 30 -4.97 -5.94 -1.92
N LEU A 31 -6.23 -6.29 -1.63
CA LEU A 31 -6.72 -7.66 -1.76
C LEU A 31 -6.75 -8.13 -3.22
N GLY A 32 -7.16 -7.27 -4.15
CA GLY A 32 -7.14 -7.56 -5.59
C GLY A 32 -5.73 -7.82 -6.13
N MET A 33 -4.72 -7.16 -5.55
CA MET A 33 -3.30 -7.38 -5.85
C MET A 33 -2.72 -8.65 -5.19
N GLY A 34 -3.52 -9.40 -4.42
CA GLY A 34 -3.06 -10.56 -3.65
C GLY A 34 -2.13 -10.21 -2.50
N ILE A 35 -2.23 -8.98 -1.96
CA ILE A 35 -1.46 -8.51 -0.81
C ILE A 35 -2.20 -8.90 0.45
N GLN A 36 -1.51 -9.55 1.39
CA GLN A 36 -2.08 -9.84 2.69
C GLN A 36 -2.11 -8.58 3.54
N VAL A 37 -3.27 -8.30 4.12
CA VAL A 37 -3.52 -7.11 4.95
C VAL A 37 -3.76 -7.55 6.39
N GLN A 38 -3.02 -6.95 7.32
CA GLN A 38 -3.23 -7.08 8.76
C GLN A 38 -3.57 -5.70 9.33
N THR A 39 -4.70 -5.61 10.03
CA THR A 39 -5.13 -4.37 10.71
C THR A 39 -4.23 -4.07 11.90
N GLU A 40 -3.57 -2.92 11.89
CA GLU A 40 -2.83 -2.39 13.04
C GLU A 40 -3.64 -1.35 13.81
N SER A 41 -4.42 -0.52 13.10
CA SER A 41 -5.37 0.42 13.67
C SER A 41 -6.52 0.69 12.69
N ALA A 42 -7.49 1.53 13.07
CA ALA A 42 -8.66 1.84 12.23
C ALA A 42 -8.31 2.32 10.81
N PHE A 43 -7.21 3.07 10.67
CA PHE A 43 -6.74 3.60 9.38
C PHE A 43 -5.26 3.30 9.16
N LYS A 44 -4.82 2.12 9.62
CA LYS A 44 -3.46 1.63 9.41
C LYS A 44 -3.42 0.14 9.19
N TYR A 45 -2.77 -0.24 8.10
CA TYR A 45 -2.52 -1.62 7.73
C TYR A 45 -1.04 -1.94 7.68
N ARG A 46 -0.70 -3.15 8.13
CA ARG A 46 0.51 -3.84 7.77
C ARG A 46 0.22 -4.75 6.59
N CYS A 47 0.95 -4.55 5.50
CA CYS A 47 0.76 -5.22 4.24
C CYS A 47 1.95 -6.14 3.94
N ILE A 48 1.67 -7.35 3.44
CA ILE A 48 2.68 -8.34 3.09
C ILE A 48 2.38 -8.89 1.69
N ARG A 49 3.30 -8.64 0.76
CA ARG A 49 3.38 -9.40 -0.48
C ARG A 49 4.40 -10.51 -0.30
N HIS A 50 3.97 -11.76 -0.44
CA HIS A 50 4.85 -12.93 -0.35
C HIS A 50 5.84 -13.01 -1.52
N LYS A 51 6.91 -13.79 -1.34
CA LYS A 51 7.86 -14.09 -2.42
C LYS A 51 7.20 -14.95 -3.50
N ARG A 52 7.53 -14.68 -4.76
CA ARG A 52 7.08 -15.43 -5.94
C ARG A 52 7.48 -16.89 -5.79
N ARG A 53 6.49 -17.79 -5.68
CA ARG A 53 6.71 -19.24 -5.62
C ARG A 53 7.03 -19.77 -7.01
N LYS A 54 8.04 -20.65 -7.10
CA LYS A 54 8.52 -21.24 -8.37
C LYS A 54 7.59 -22.31 -8.97
N THR A 55 6.57 -22.78 -8.25
CA THR A 55 5.63 -23.82 -8.70
C THR A 55 4.22 -23.56 -8.17
N GLY A 56 3.24 -23.66 -9.05
CA GLY A 56 1.87 -23.22 -8.83
C GLY A 56 0.97 -24.23 -8.11
N THR A 57 0.16 -23.69 -7.21
CA THR A 57 -1.22 -24.11 -6.94
C THR A 57 -1.98 -22.82 -6.63
N GLY A 58 -2.62 -22.27 -7.67
CA GLY A 58 -3.31 -20.99 -7.62
C GLY A 58 -4.60 -21.09 -6.81
N GLY A 59 -4.55 -20.62 -5.56
CA GLY A 59 -5.74 -20.08 -4.90
C GLY A 59 -6.06 -18.69 -5.47
N ALA A 60 -7.33 -18.31 -5.44
CA ALA A 60 -8.01 -17.29 -6.26
C ALA A 60 -7.46 -15.83 -6.26
N SER A 61 -6.30 -15.53 -5.67
CA SER A 61 -5.63 -14.22 -5.80
C SER A 61 -4.11 -14.37 -5.66
N SER A 62 -3.44 -14.81 -6.73
CA SER A 62 -1.98 -14.82 -6.77
C SER A 62 -1.42 -13.39 -6.65
N PRO A 63 -0.38 -13.14 -5.84
CA PRO A 63 0.17 -11.80 -5.70
C PRO A 63 0.65 -11.20 -7.02
N LEU A 64 0.43 -9.91 -7.21
CA LEU A 64 0.91 -9.18 -8.38
C LEU A 64 2.43 -9.00 -8.33
N TYR A 65 3.09 -9.33 -9.44
CA TYR A 65 4.52 -9.13 -9.64
C TYR A 65 4.78 -8.45 -10.97
N GLY A 66 5.75 -7.55 -11.01
CA GLY A 66 6.23 -6.95 -12.24
C GLY A 66 7.10 -7.91 -13.06
N ASP A 67 7.61 -7.39 -14.18
CA ASP A 67 8.70 -8.05 -14.92
C ASP A 67 9.98 -8.10 -14.08
N ARG A 68 10.86 -9.07 -14.35
CA ARG A 68 12.10 -9.35 -13.60
C ARG A 68 13.07 -8.15 -13.54
N THR A 69 12.98 -7.23 -14.50
CA THR A 69 13.78 -6.00 -14.52
C THR A 69 13.33 -5.02 -13.42
N ALA A 70 12.01 -4.81 -13.30
CA ALA A 70 11.38 -3.89 -12.36
C ALA A 70 11.09 -4.52 -10.99
N ASP A 71 10.87 -5.84 -10.92
CA ASP A 71 10.48 -6.56 -9.72
C ASP A 71 11.16 -7.94 -9.64
N GLN A 72 11.97 -8.12 -8.59
CA GLN A 72 12.67 -9.39 -8.35
C GLN A 72 11.75 -10.50 -7.83
N GLY A 73 10.50 -10.17 -7.49
CA GLY A 73 9.53 -11.12 -6.96
C GLY A 73 9.79 -11.53 -5.52
N ASP A 74 10.61 -10.78 -4.78
CA ASP A 74 10.85 -11.04 -3.36
C ASP A 74 9.67 -10.62 -2.48
N GLU A 75 9.71 -11.08 -1.23
CA GLU A 75 8.81 -10.62 -0.20
C GLU A 75 8.99 -9.11 0.04
N VAL A 76 7.88 -8.39 0.12
CA VAL A 76 7.84 -6.98 0.49
C VAL A 76 6.85 -6.82 1.64
N ARG A 77 7.27 -6.09 2.68
CA ARG A 77 6.40 -5.67 3.78
C ARG A 77 6.36 -4.16 3.81
N PHE A 78 5.18 -3.59 3.92
CA PHE A 78 4.99 -2.14 3.96
C PHE A 78 3.78 -1.81 4.83
N SER A 79 3.71 -0.58 5.34
CA SER A 79 2.51 -0.07 5.99
C SER A 79 1.78 0.90 5.08
N VAL A 80 0.44 0.92 5.19
CA VAL A 80 -0.42 1.94 4.60
C VAL A 80 -1.17 2.61 5.73
N GLU A 81 -1.06 3.92 5.85
CA GLU A 81 -1.68 4.71 6.92
C GLU A 81 -2.35 5.95 6.32
N LEU A 82 -3.60 6.23 6.71
CA LEU A 82 -4.21 7.51 6.39
C LEU A 82 -3.73 8.54 7.40
N THR A 83 -3.24 9.67 6.91
CA THR A 83 -2.83 10.80 7.72
C THR A 83 -3.58 12.05 7.28
N ARG A 84 -3.83 12.97 8.20
CA ARG A 84 -4.39 14.29 7.88
C ARG A 84 -3.24 15.21 7.47
N ILE A 85 -3.44 16.02 6.43
CA ILE A 85 -2.45 17.03 6.06
C ILE A 85 -2.62 18.24 6.99
N ASP A 86 -1.51 18.75 7.53
CA ASP A 86 -1.57 19.92 8.39
C ASP A 86 -2.07 21.14 7.61
N ARG A 87 -2.94 21.95 8.23
CA ARG A 87 -3.52 23.19 7.68
C ARG A 87 -4.38 23.05 6.42
N LEU A 88 -4.71 21.84 6.00
CA LEU A 88 -5.72 21.59 4.96
C LEU A 88 -6.90 20.85 5.57
N GLU A 89 -8.07 21.48 5.54
CA GLU A 89 -9.31 20.87 6.00
C GLU A 89 -9.76 19.79 5.03
N ASP A 90 -10.32 18.71 5.59
CA ASP A 90 -10.83 17.54 4.86
C ASP A 90 -9.90 16.95 3.80
N THR A 91 -8.59 17.18 3.98
CA THR A 91 -7.56 16.69 3.08
C THR A 91 -6.68 15.69 3.80
N TYR A 92 -6.60 14.50 3.22
CA TYR A 92 -5.86 13.38 3.76
C TYR A 92 -4.76 12.94 2.78
N SER A 93 -3.77 12.24 3.31
CA SER A 93 -2.75 11.58 2.50
C SER A 93 -2.61 10.13 2.90
N LEU A 94 -2.40 9.26 1.91
CA LEU A 94 -1.97 7.88 2.15
C LEU A 94 -0.44 7.85 2.31
N ASP A 95 0.02 7.59 3.54
CA ASP A 95 1.43 7.29 3.85
C ASP A 95 1.69 5.81 3.58
N ILE A 96 2.48 5.52 2.54
CA ILE A 96 2.93 4.17 2.20
C ILE A 96 4.41 4.07 2.56
N ARG A 97 4.73 3.19 3.51
CA ARG A 97 6.09 3.05 4.05
C ARG A 97 6.62 1.64 3.91
N ARG A 98 7.76 1.49 3.25
CA ARG A 98 8.51 0.24 3.21
C ARG A 98 8.98 -0.16 4.62
N LEU A 99 8.64 -1.36 5.05
CA LEU A 99 9.14 -1.98 6.28
C LEU A 99 10.25 -3.00 5.99
N LYS A 100 10.09 -3.79 4.91
CA LYS A 100 11.05 -4.81 4.46
C LYS A 100 10.93 -5.02 2.94
N GLY A 101 12.00 -5.50 2.33
CA GLY A 101 12.04 -5.88 0.91
C GLY A 101 12.98 -5.00 0.09
N ASN A 102 13.37 -5.49 -1.08
CA ASN A 102 14.27 -4.76 -1.96
C ASN A 102 13.57 -3.52 -2.56
N LEU A 103 14.35 -2.49 -2.90
CA LEU A 103 13.81 -1.20 -3.34
C LEU A 103 13.01 -1.30 -4.64
N ARG A 104 13.44 -2.14 -5.59
CA ARG A 104 12.79 -2.32 -6.90
C ARG A 104 11.39 -2.93 -6.75
N SER A 105 11.28 -4.05 -6.04
CA SER A 105 10.00 -4.70 -5.74
C SER A 105 9.05 -3.80 -4.95
N TYR A 106 9.57 -3.01 -4.00
CA TYR A 106 8.76 -2.01 -3.29
C TYR A 106 8.30 -0.89 -4.22
N LYS A 107 9.20 -0.35 -5.05
CA LYS A 107 8.88 0.73 -5.99
C LYS A 107 7.77 0.29 -6.96
N PHE A 108 7.86 -0.93 -7.51
CA PHE A 108 6.80 -1.49 -8.35
C PHE A 108 5.43 -1.48 -7.66
N LEU A 109 5.35 -1.94 -6.41
CA LEU A 109 4.09 -1.94 -5.66
C LEU A 109 3.60 -0.53 -5.34
N TYR A 110 4.51 0.38 -4.98
CA TYR A 110 4.19 1.77 -4.70
C TYR A 110 3.63 2.47 -5.94
N ASP A 111 4.29 2.32 -7.10
CA ASP A 111 3.84 2.87 -8.37
C ASP A 111 2.45 2.31 -8.73
N THR A 112 2.22 1.00 -8.54
CA THR A 112 0.93 0.36 -8.84
C THR A 112 -0.19 0.82 -7.89
N LEU A 113 0.13 1.11 -6.62
CA LEU A 113 -0.86 1.59 -5.64
C LEU A 113 -1.20 3.07 -5.80
N ARG A 114 -0.35 3.82 -6.51
CA ARG A 114 -0.53 5.24 -6.80
C ARG A 114 -1.43 5.49 -8.02
N GLU A 115 -1.45 4.55 -8.96
CA GLU A 115 -2.32 4.57 -10.16
C GLU A 115 -3.78 4.25 -9.83
#